data_AF-A0A7T6VPI4-F1
#
_entry.id   AF-A0A7T6VPI4-F1
#
_cell.length_a   1.000
_cell.length_b   1.000
_cell.length_c   1.000
_cell.angle_alpha   90.00
_cell.angle_beta   90.00
_cell.angle_gamma   90.00
#
_symmetry.space_group_name_H-M   'P 1'
#
loop_
_entity.id
_entity.type
_entity.pdbx_description
1 polymer ?
#
loop_
_entity_poly.entity_id
_entity_poly.type
_entity_poly.pdbx_seq_one_letter_code
_entity_poly.pdbx_strand_id
1 'polypeptide(L)'
;MEEYKYKLNLGLISADSETTLEKYCYTWLYQYKKIEWKPSTFARNEGIYRNYIQGSPIAKFKLLDLKTIHFQKYINKIVKEKTIATRK
;
A
#
# COMPACT_ATOMS: atom_id res chain seq x y z
N MET A 1 20.49 22.96 -4.59
CA MET A 1 19.40 22.53 -5.49
C MET A 1 19.52 21.05 -5.86
N GLU A 2 20.73 20.48 -5.99
CA GLU A 2 20.95 19.02 -6.13
C GLU A 2 20.31 18.18 -5.01
N GLU A 3 20.44 18.61 -3.75
CA GLU A 3 20.05 17.78 -2.61
C GLU A 3 18.54 17.50 -2.53
N TYR A 4 17.71 18.47 -2.95
CA TYR A 4 16.26 18.30 -3.06
C TYR A 4 15.90 17.28 -4.13
N LYS A 5 16.50 17.37 -5.33
CA LYS A 5 16.28 16.42 -6.43
C LYS A 5 16.78 15.02 -6.07
N TYR A 6 17.89 14.92 -5.34
CA TYR A 6 18.43 13.66 -4.83
C TYR A 6 17.50 13.03 -3.79
N LYS A 7 17.02 13.81 -2.82
CA LYS A 7 16.03 13.35 -1.83
C LYS A 7 14.69 12.99 -2.50
N LEU A 8 14.25 13.70 -3.54
CA LEU A 8 13.06 13.36 -4.32
C LEU A 8 13.24 12.02 -5.06
N ASN A 9 14.36 11.85 -5.75
CA ASN A 9 14.69 10.65 -6.52
C ASN A 9 14.91 9.42 -5.64
N LEU A 10 15.28 9.61 -4.37
CA LEU A 10 15.38 8.55 -3.37
C LEU A 10 14.08 8.30 -2.58
N GLY A 11 13.00 9.07 -2.84
CA GLY A 11 11.75 8.98 -2.07
C GLY A 11 11.85 9.51 -0.63
N LEU A 12 12.86 10.32 -0.33
CA LEU A 12 13.19 10.91 0.98
C LEU A 12 12.57 12.29 1.20
N ILE A 13 11.83 12.85 0.23
CA ILE A 13 11.04 14.06 0.48
C ILE A 13 9.85 13.66 1.31
N SER A 14 9.91 14.16 2.55
CA SER A 14 9.18 13.76 3.75
C SER A 14 7.89 13.01 3.43
N ALA A 15 7.91 11.72 3.75
CA ALA A 15 6.74 11.09 4.31
C ALA A 15 6.17 12.09 5.32
N ASP A 16 5.05 12.72 4.97
CA ASP A 16 4.14 13.31 5.93
C ASP A 16 4.17 12.34 7.12
N SER A 17 4.60 12.76 8.31
CA SER A 17 4.74 11.87 9.48
C SER A 17 3.40 11.23 9.88
N GLU A 18 2.35 11.57 9.16
CA GLU A 18 0.97 11.14 9.29
C GLU A 18 0.45 10.34 8.09
N THR A 19 1.22 10.18 7.01
CA THR A 19 0.76 9.42 5.84
C THR A 19 0.56 7.95 6.21
N THR A 20 -0.67 7.50 6.02
CA THR A 20 -1.07 6.11 6.23
C THR A 20 -0.69 5.23 5.04
N LEU A 21 -0.64 3.92 5.25
CA LEU A 21 -0.44 2.94 4.19
C LEU A 21 -1.45 3.13 3.05
N GLU A 22 -2.72 3.38 3.39
CA GLU A 22 -3.77 3.59 2.40
C GLU A 22 -3.49 4.80 1.50
N LYS A 23 -3.20 5.96 2.11
CA LYS A 23 -2.93 7.21 1.39
C LYS A 23 -1.69 7.08 0.51
N TYR A 24 -0.67 6.40 1.01
CA TYR A 24 0.54 6.12 0.25
C TYR A 24 0.27 5.23 -0.96
N CYS A 25 -0.37 4.07 -0.76
CA CYS A 25 -0.66 3.15 -1.85
C CYS A 25 -1.59 3.77 -2.89
N TYR A 26 -2.59 4.55 -2.47
CA TYR A 26 -3.46 5.30 -3.37
C TYR A 26 -2.65 6.27 -4.23
N THR A 27 -1.85 7.11 -3.58
CA THR A 27 -1.01 8.10 -4.26
C THR A 27 -0.06 7.43 -5.26
N TRP A 28 0.66 6.40 -4.81
CA TRP A 28 1.59 5.64 -5.64
C TRP A 28 0.91 5.03 -6.87
N LEU A 29 -0.26 4.40 -6.69
CA LEU A 29 -0.99 3.78 -7.80
C LEU A 29 -1.54 4.84 -8.76
N TYR A 30 -2.36 5.77 -8.25
CA TYR A 30 -3.17 6.64 -9.10
C TYR A 30 -2.41 7.82 -9.70
N GLN A 31 -1.39 8.34 -9.01
CA GLN A 31 -0.61 9.48 -9.50
C GLN A 31 0.61 9.07 -10.31
N TYR A 32 1.27 7.97 -9.95
CA TYR A 32 2.51 7.54 -10.60
C TYR A 32 2.26 6.35 -11.52
N LYS A 33 1.81 5.22 -10.97
CA LYS A 33 1.76 3.96 -11.72
C LYS A 33 0.68 3.90 -12.79
N LYS A 34 -0.40 4.67 -12.66
CA LYS A 34 -1.43 4.78 -13.70
C LYS A 34 -0.88 5.31 -15.04
N ILE A 35 0.15 6.16 -15.00
CA ILE A 35 0.77 6.74 -16.18
C ILE A 35 1.82 5.78 -16.76
N GLU A 36 2.58 5.11 -15.89
CA GLU A 36 3.70 4.24 -16.29
C GLU A 36 3.27 2.85 -16.75
N TRP A 37 2.19 2.29 -16.18
CA TRP A 37 1.82 0.90 -16.40
C TRP A 37 0.78 0.72 -17.50
N LYS A 38 0.85 -0.44 -18.17
CA LYS A 38 -0.21 -0.89 -19.08
C LYS A 38 -1.53 -1.03 -18.31
N PRO A 39 -2.69 -0.76 -18.96
CA PRO A 39 -3.99 -0.81 -18.29
C PRO A 39 -4.28 -2.12 -17.54
N SER A 40 -3.92 -3.27 -18.12
CA SER A 40 -4.12 -4.58 -17.48
C SER A 40 -3.27 -4.76 -16.22
N THR A 41 -2.02 -4.30 -16.24
CA THR A 41 -1.13 -4.31 -15.07
C THR A 41 -1.65 -3.38 -13.99
N PHE A 42 -2.09 -2.18 -14.36
CA PHE A 42 -2.70 -1.24 -13.42
C PHE A 42 -3.96 -1.84 -12.78
N ALA A 43 -4.90 -2.35 -13.58
CA ALA A 43 -6.15 -2.93 -13.09
C ALA A 43 -5.92 -4.08 -12.10
N ARG A 44 -4.95 -4.96 -12.38
CA ARG A 44 -4.60 -6.06 -11.45
C ARG A 44 -4.12 -5.52 -10.10
N ASN A 45 -3.24 -4.53 -10.10
CA ASN A 45 -2.66 -3.97 -8.88
C ASN A 45 -3.64 -3.07 -8.12
N GLU A 46 -4.48 -2.31 -8.83
CA GLU A 46 -5.61 -1.58 -8.26
C GLU A 46 -6.55 -2.55 -7.53
N GLY A 47 -6.88 -3.68 -8.15
CA GLY A 47 -7.69 -4.70 -7.51
C GLY A 47 -7.06 -5.26 -6.23
N ILE A 48 -5.74 -5.39 -6.17
CA ILE A 48 -5.04 -5.80 -4.93
C ILE A 48 -5.20 -4.73 -3.86
N TYR A 49 -4.95 -3.46 -4.21
CA TYR A 49 -5.12 -2.35 -3.27
C TYR A 49 -6.56 -2.26 -2.74
N ARG A 50 -7.54 -2.25 -3.63
CA ARG A 50 -8.96 -2.10 -3.27
C ARG A 50 -9.48 -3.25 -2.40
N ASN A 51 -9.04 -4.48 -2.68
CA ASN A 51 -9.53 -5.66 -1.94
C ASN A 51 -8.79 -5.94 -0.64
N TYR A 52 -7.50 -5.56 -0.54
CA TYR A 52 -6.65 -5.97 0.58
C TYR A 52 -6.01 -4.83 1.35
N ILE A 53 -6.07 -3.59 0.86
CA ILE A 53 -5.47 -2.45 1.57
C ILE A 53 -6.58 -1.47 1.93
N GLN A 54 -7.34 -0.97 0.96
CA GLN A 54 -8.37 0.03 1.16
C GLN A 54 -9.40 -0.39 2.22
N GLY A 55 -9.62 0.45 3.23
CA GLY A 55 -10.54 0.23 4.34
C GLY A 55 -10.10 -0.84 5.35
N SER A 56 -8.96 -1.50 5.13
CA SER A 56 -8.49 -2.56 6.00
C SER A 56 -7.92 -2.03 7.32
N PRO A 57 -7.81 -2.87 8.37
CA PRO A 57 -7.16 -2.47 9.62
C PRO A 57 -5.70 -2.04 9.42
N ILE A 58 -4.98 -2.66 8.49
CA ILE A 58 -3.56 -2.32 8.21
C ILE A 58 -3.44 -0.99 7.44
N ALA A 59 -4.46 -0.58 6.68
CA ALA A 59 -4.47 0.65 5.90
C ALA A 59 -4.30 1.92 6.75
N LYS A 60 -4.78 1.87 7.99
CA LYS A 60 -4.79 3.01 8.92
C LYS A 60 -3.45 3.26 9.61
N PHE A 61 -2.51 2.32 9.52
CA PHE A 61 -1.19 2.51 10.10
C PHE A 61 -0.44 3.59 9.34
N LYS A 62 0.21 4.49 10.08
CA LYS A 62 1.22 5.39 9.52
C LYS A 62 2.37 4.55 8.96
N LEU A 63 2.93 4.98 7.84
CA LEU A 63 4.06 4.27 7.23
C LEU A 63 5.24 4.12 8.18
N LEU A 64 5.51 5.15 8.99
CA LEU A 64 6.60 5.15 9.97
C LEU A 64 6.39 4.13 11.11
N ASP A 65 5.13 3.80 11.40
CA ASP A 65 4.76 2.87 12.47
C ASP A 65 4.62 1.42 11.95
N LEU A 66 4.64 1.23 10.62
CA LEU A 66 4.53 -0.08 10.02
C LEU A 66 5.78 -0.93 10.26
N LYS A 67 5.52 -2.17 10.64
CA LYS A 67 6.50 -3.20 10.98
C LYS A 67 6.03 -4.51 10.38
N THR A 68 6.96 -5.42 10.10
CA THR A 68 6.69 -6.75 9.52
C THR A 68 5.60 -7.51 10.28
N ILE A 69 5.54 -7.38 11.62
CA ILE A 69 4.51 -8.03 12.44
C ILE A 69 3.08 -7.58 12.11
N HIS A 70 2.87 -6.34 11.70
CA HIS A 70 1.56 -5.83 11.30
C HIS A 70 1.10 -6.50 10.01
N PHE A 71 1.98 -6.64 9.02
CA PHE A 71 1.72 -7.38 7.78
C PHE A 71 1.46 -8.86 8.05
N GLN A 72 2.30 -9.52 8.85
CA GLN A 72 2.13 -10.95 9.14
C GLN A 72 0.78 -11.23 9.82
N LYS A 73 0.42 -10.42 10.83
CA LYS A 73 -0.89 -10.56 11.51
C LYS A 73 -2.05 -10.36 10.55
N TYR A 74 -1.96 -9.37 9.67
CA TYR A 74 -3.01 -9.07 8.70
C TYR A 74 -3.17 -10.18 7.64
N ILE A 75 -2.07 -10.66 7.07
CA ILE A 75 -2.07 -11.75 6.09
C ILE A 75 -2.63 -13.03 6.73
N ASN A 76 -2.19 -13.37 7.95
CA ASN A 76 -2.69 -14.54 8.67
C ASN A 76 -4.21 -14.46 8.89
N LYS A 77 -4.74 -13.27 9.19
CA LYS A 77 -6.19 -13.04 9.32
C LYS A 77 -6.92 -13.33 8.02
N ILE A 78 -6.47 -12.75 6.90
CA ILE A 78 -7.10 -12.97 5.58
C ILE A 78 -7.06 -14.45 5.18
N VAL A 79 -5.90 -15.11 5.36
CA VAL A 79 -5.75 -16.54 5.03
C VAL A 79 -6.73 -17.38 5.83
N LYS A 80 -6.83 -17.14 7.14
CA LYS A 80 -7.76 -17.84 8.02
C LYS A 80 -9.22 -17.64 7.60
N GLU A 81 -9.62 -16.42 7.27
CA GLU A 81 -10.98 -16.10 6.81
C GLU A 81 -11.32 -16.83 5.50
N LYS A 82 -10.39 -16.85 4.53
CA LYS A 82 -10.58 -17.58 3.26
C LYS A 82 -10.64 -19.08 3.47
N THR A 83 -9.77 -19.66 4.30
CA THR A 83 -9.81 -21.09 4.60
C THR A 83 -11.12 -21.50 5.25
N ILE A 84 -11.70 -20.67 6.12
CA ILE A 84 -13.02 -20.93 6.72
C ILE A 84 -14.12 -20.83 5.67
N ALA A 85 -14.08 -19.85 4.78
CA ALA A 85 -15.07 -19.67 3.72
C ALA A 85 -15.08 -20.85 2.71
N THR A 86 -13.93 -21.44 2.39
CA THR A 86 -13.83 -22.60 1.47
C THR A 86 -14.29 -23.92 2.10
N ARG A 87 -14.44 -23.97 3.43
CA ARG A 87 -14.90 -25.18 4.16
C ARG A 87 -16.42 -25.20 4.41
N LYS A 88 -17.15 -24.17 4.01
CA LYS A 88 -18.62 -24.09 4.06
C LYS A 88 -19.19 -24.36 2.68
#